data_AF-A0A1G2T2I7-F1
#
_entry.id   AF-A0A1G2T2I7-F1
#
_cell.length_a   1.000
_cell.length_b   1.000
_cell.length_c   1.000
_cell.angle_alpha   90.00
_cell.angle_beta   90.00
_cell.angle_gamma   90.00
#
_symmetry.space_group_name_H-M   'P 1'
#
loop_
_entity.id
_entity.type
_entity.pdbx_description
1 polymer ?
#
loop_
_entity_poly.entity_id
_entity_poly.type
_entity_poly.pdbx_seq_one_letter_code
_entity_poly.pdbx_strand_id
1 'polypeptide(L)'
;MRKILRFFDRFEDKVRGALSHFPMFYAFLGGVAVVSFWRGVWETSDLLGITPQASLVFGTLIMMSVGILVTEFLGNRIIITGLRGDKKLEEKTLKEIEDEEMFLSNLKTKVDRIEKMLIELSKKKDI
;
A
#
# COMPACT_ATOMS: atom_id res chain seq x y z
N MET A 1 27.47 13.34 0.76
CA MET A 1 26.08 12.88 1.02
C MET A 1 25.99 11.44 1.50
N ARG A 2 26.52 10.42 0.80
CA ARG A 2 26.44 9.00 1.24
C ARG A 2 26.95 8.70 2.67
N LYS A 3 27.96 9.42 3.16
CA LYS A 3 28.50 9.23 4.53
C LYS A 3 27.55 9.73 5.62
N ILE A 4 26.85 10.83 5.38
CA ILE A 4 25.87 11.41 6.32
C ILE A 4 24.63 10.51 6.36
N LEU A 5 24.14 10.08 5.20
CA LEU A 5 23.03 9.13 5.12
C LEU A 5 23.35 7.83 5.87
N ARG A 6 24.54 7.24 5.64
CA ARG A 6 25.00 6.04 6.37
C ARG A 6 25.17 6.24 7.88
N PHE A 7 25.43 7.46 8.33
CA PHE A 7 25.55 7.77 9.76
C PHE A 7 24.17 7.77 10.43
N PHE A 8 23.20 8.45 9.82
CA PHE A 8 21.81 8.45 10.29
C PHE A 8 21.21 7.04 10.27
N ASP A 9 21.42 6.28 9.20
CA ASP A 9 20.95 4.89 9.08
C ASP A 9 21.43 4.01 10.25
N ARG A 10 22.74 4.03 10.54
CA ARG A 10 23.31 3.24 11.65
C ARG A 10 22.83 3.69 13.01
N PHE A 11 22.59 4.99 13.18
CA PHE A 11 22.08 5.54 14.43
C PHE A 11 20.63 5.11 14.64
N GLU A 12 19.80 5.24 13.60
CA GLU A 12 18.40 4.81 13.60
C GLU A 12 18.29 3.31 13.89
N ASP A 13 19.06 2.47 13.21
CA ASP A 13 19.04 1.02 13.43
C ASP A 13 19.43 0.63 14.85
N LYS A 14 20.41 1.33 15.44
CA LYS A 14 20.85 1.07 16.82
C LYS A 14 19.81 1.49 17.85
N VAL A 15 19.19 2.65 17.64
CA VAL A 15 18.11 3.15 18.51
C VAL A 15 16.87 2.29 18.38
N ARG A 16 16.49 1.91 17.15
CA ARG A 16 15.35 1.03 16.86
C ARG A 16 15.53 -0.36 17.45
N GLY A 17 16.74 -0.93 17.34
CA GLY A 17 17.08 -2.21 17.95
C GLY A 17 16.95 -2.18 19.48
N ALA A 18 17.49 -1.13 20.13
CA ALA A 18 17.41 -0.97 21.58
C ALA A 18 15.99 -0.67 22.11
N LEU A 19 15.21 0.16 21.39
CA LEU A 19 13.87 0.57 21.82
C LEU A 19 12.76 -0.39 21.38
N SER A 20 13.03 -1.35 20.48
CA SER A 20 12.07 -2.40 20.10
C SER A 20 11.58 -3.24 21.28
N HIS A 21 12.39 -3.37 22.33
CA HIS A 21 12.04 -4.09 23.56
C HIS A 21 11.13 -3.27 24.49
N PHE A 22 10.96 -1.96 24.25
CA PHE A 22 10.12 -1.07 25.07
C PHE A 22 9.22 -0.17 24.20
N PRO A 23 8.20 -0.73 23.53
CA PRO A 23 7.36 0.00 22.57
C PRO A 23 6.64 1.21 23.18
N MET A 24 6.19 1.12 24.44
CA MET A 24 5.51 2.23 25.11
C MET A 24 6.44 3.42 25.41
N PHE A 25 7.67 3.16 25.86
CA PHE A 25 8.64 4.24 26.11
C PHE A 25 9.08 4.91 24.81
N TYR A 26 9.23 4.12 23.74
CA TYR A 26 9.47 4.64 22.40
C TYR A 26 8.35 5.56 21.93
N ALA A 27 7.08 5.14 22.06
CA ALA A 27 5.93 5.95 21.70
C ALA A 27 5.83 7.23 22.54
N PHE A 28 6.12 7.16 23.84
CA PHE A 28 6.12 8.33 24.72
C PHE A 28 7.21 9.35 24.34
N LEU A 29 8.46 8.90 24.19
CA LEU A 29 9.57 9.77 23.77
C LEU A 29 9.34 10.34 22.37
N GLY A 30 8.82 9.53 21.45
CA GLY A 30 8.43 9.98 20.11
C GLY A 30 7.36 11.06 20.17
N GLY A 31 6.32 10.87 20.99
CA GLY A 31 5.26 11.87 21.19
C GLY A 31 5.80 13.19 21.75
N VAL A 32 6.64 13.14 22.79
CA VAL A 32 7.29 14.33 23.36
C VAL A 32 8.16 15.03 22.32
N ALA A 33 8.97 14.27 21.57
CA ALA A 33 9.84 14.81 20.54
C ALA A 33 9.05 15.51 19.41
N VAL A 34 7.94 14.92 18.94
CA VAL A 34 7.09 15.52 17.90
C VAL A 34 6.46 16.83 18.39
N VAL A 35 5.92 16.85 19.62
CA VAL A 35 5.33 18.06 20.21
C VAL A 35 6.40 19.14 20.38
N SER A 36 7.57 18.80 20.93
CA SER A 36 8.70 19.73 21.07
C SER A 36 9.23 20.22 19.72
N PHE A 37 9.23 19.38 18.69
CA PHE A 37 9.68 19.75 17.35
C PHE A 37 8.75 20.79 16.72
N TRP A 38 7.43 20.53 16.72
CA TRP A 38 6.46 21.52 16.25
C TRP A 38 6.55 22.80 17.08
N ARG A 39 6.78 22.65 18.39
CA ARG A 39 7.07 23.77 19.28
C ARG A 39 8.37 24.52 18.95
N GLY A 40 9.35 23.90 18.31
CA GLY A 40 10.52 24.61 17.82
C GLY A 40 10.19 25.43 16.57
N VAL A 41 9.40 24.85 15.66
CA VAL A 41 9.08 25.44 14.36
C VAL A 41 8.33 26.78 14.50
N TRP A 42 7.25 26.81 15.30
CA TRP A 42 6.47 28.03 15.52
C TRP A 42 7.26 29.15 16.26
N GLU A 43 8.06 28.82 17.28
CA GLU A 43 8.87 29.77 18.07
C GLU A 43 10.01 30.31 17.22
N THR A 44 10.56 29.50 16.31
CA THR A 44 11.55 29.97 15.32
C THR A 44 10.90 30.97 14.35
N SER A 45 9.67 30.73 13.92
CA SER A 45 8.91 31.65 13.08
C SER A 45 8.66 32.98 13.79
N ASP A 46 8.28 32.92 15.07
CA ASP A 46 8.03 34.08 15.92
C ASP A 46 9.33 34.87 16.18
N LEU A 47 10.44 34.20 16.47
CA LEU A 47 11.76 34.83 16.65
C LEU A 47 12.26 35.54 15.39
N LEU A 48 11.94 35.00 14.21
CA LEU A 48 12.26 35.63 12.93
C LEU A 48 11.30 36.78 12.57
N GLY A 49 10.28 37.04 13.41
CA GLY A 49 9.28 38.09 13.19
C GLY A 49 8.39 37.81 11.98
N ILE A 50 8.26 36.54 11.57
CA ILE A 50 7.42 36.18 10.44
C ILE A 50 5.96 36.29 10.90
N THR A 51 5.22 37.20 10.30
CA THR A 51 3.81 37.39 10.67
C THR A 51 3.02 36.09 10.41
N PRO A 52 1.96 35.81 11.18
CA PRO A 52 1.14 34.61 10.99
C PRO A 52 0.59 34.48 9.56
N GLN A 53 0.24 35.62 8.94
CA GLN A 53 -0.25 35.70 7.57
C GLN A 53 0.83 35.32 6.56
N ALA A 54 2.06 35.81 6.74
CA ALA A 54 3.18 35.44 5.89
C ALA A 54 3.54 33.95 6.05
N SER A 55 3.57 33.44 7.28
CA SER A 55 3.82 32.03 7.58
C SER A 55 2.82 31.11 6.89
N LEU A 56 1.54 31.50 6.87
CA LEU A 56 0.48 30.75 6.20
C LEU A 56 0.66 30.72 4.69
N VAL A 57 0.96 31.87 4.07
CA VAL A 57 1.15 31.98 2.62
C VAL A 57 2.40 31.22 2.16
N PHE A 58 3.54 31.41 2.83
CA PHE A 58 4.78 30.69 2.51
C PHE A 58 4.66 29.19 2.77
N GLY A 59 4.06 28.81 3.91
CA GLY A 59 3.80 27.40 4.23
C GLY A 59 2.95 26.72 3.17
N THR A 60 1.86 27.36 2.73
CA THR A 60 0.99 26.84 1.68
C THR A 60 1.73 26.71 0.34
N LEU A 61 2.50 27.71 -0.07
CA LEU A 61 3.29 27.68 -1.31
C LEU A 61 4.34 26.57 -1.32
N ILE A 62 5.05 26.39 -0.20
CA ILE A 62 6.02 25.31 -0.04
C ILE A 62 5.32 23.95 -0.06
N MET A 63 4.22 23.79 0.69
CA MET A 63 3.45 22.55 0.72
C MET A 63 2.88 22.16 -0.64
N MET A 64 2.43 23.13 -1.44
CA MET A 64 2.00 22.89 -2.82
C MET A 64 3.18 22.47 -3.70
N SER A 65 4.34 23.13 -3.56
CA SER A 65 5.53 22.86 -4.37
C SER A 65 6.12 21.47 -4.08
N VAL A 66 6.12 21.03 -2.82
CA VAL A 66 6.60 19.69 -2.44
C VAL A 66 5.54 18.61 -2.72
N GLY A 67 4.28 18.99 -2.96
CA GLY A 67 3.17 18.05 -3.21
C GLY A 67 2.60 17.40 -1.94
N ILE A 68 3.13 17.75 -0.75
CA ILE A 68 2.67 17.25 0.56
C ILE A 68 1.18 17.59 0.77
N LEU A 69 0.71 18.72 0.25
CA LEU A 69 -0.68 19.12 0.37
C LEU A 69 -1.63 18.11 -0.30
N VAL A 70 -1.25 17.49 -1.42
CA VAL A 70 -2.08 16.46 -2.06
C VAL A 70 -1.98 15.14 -1.29
N THR A 71 -0.78 14.78 -0.82
CA THR A 71 -0.58 13.50 -0.12
C THR A 71 -1.25 13.46 1.25
N GLU A 72 -1.16 14.52 2.05
CA GLU A 72 -1.78 14.59 3.38
C GLU A 72 -3.31 14.75 3.30
N PHE A 73 -3.81 15.60 2.39
CA PHE A 73 -5.25 15.90 2.34
C PHE A 73 -6.06 14.94 1.45
N LEU A 74 -5.45 14.35 0.42
CA LEU A 74 -6.12 13.49 -0.56
C LEU A 74 -5.50 12.08 -0.66
N GLY A 75 -4.20 11.94 -0.38
CA GLY A 75 -3.41 10.73 -0.62
C GLY A 75 -3.95 9.49 0.09
N ASN A 76 -4.14 9.53 1.40
CA ASN A 76 -4.59 8.33 2.14
C ASN A 76 -5.94 7.80 1.64
N ARG A 77 -6.90 8.69 1.34
CA ARG A 77 -8.22 8.27 0.86
C ARG A 77 -8.16 7.77 -0.58
N ILE A 78 -7.44 8.45 -1.48
CA ILE A 78 -7.29 8.05 -2.88
C ILE A 78 -6.53 6.72 -3.01
N ILE A 79 -5.43 6.56 -2.29
CA ILE A 79 -4.62 5.31 -2.28
C ILE A 79 -5.45 4.14 -1.76
N ILE A 80 -6.19 4.31 -0.66
CA ILE A 80 -7.06 3.26 -0.13
C ILE A 80 -8.20 2.92 -1.11
N THR A 81 -8.79 3.91 -1.77
CA THR A 81 -9.82 3.65 -2.79
C THR A 81 -9.27 2.98 -4.05
N GLY A 82 -8.05 3.32 -4.47
CA GLY A 82 -7.34 2.67 -5.58
C GLY A 82 -7.02 1.21 -5.27
N LEU A 83 -6.37 0.96 -4.13
CA LEU A 83 -6.07 -0.40 -3.63
C LEU A 83 -7.32 -1.27 -3.50
N ARG A 84 -8.45 -0.69 -3.06
CA ARG A 84 -9.72 -1.40 -2.96
C ARG A 84 -10.34 -1.70 -4.33
N GLY A 85 -10.12 -0.83 -5.32
CA GLY A 85 -10.49 -1.05 -6.72
C GLY A 85 -9.71 -2.20 -7.34
N ASP A 86 -8.39 -2.20 -7.17
CA ASP A 86 -7.48 -3.24 -7.70
C ASP A 86 -7.81 -4.61 -7.10
N LYS A 87 -8.02 -4.71 -5.79
CA LYS A 87 -8.46 -5.95 -5.14
C LYS A 87 -9.80 -6.47 -5.69
N LYS A 88 -10.75 -5.58 -5.97
CA LYS A 88 -12.06 -5.96 -6.51
C LYS A 88 -11.96 -6.44 -7.96
N LEU A 89 -11.00 -5.93 -8.73
CA LEU A 89 -10.71 -6.43 -10.07
C LEU A 89 -10.05 -7.81 -10.01
N GLU A 90 -9.07 -7.98 -9.13
CA GLU A 90 -8.38 -9.26 -8.90
C GLU A 90 -9.35 -10.36 -8.47
N GLU A 91 -10.27 -10.08 -7.53
CA GLU A 91 -11.31 -11.01 -7.10
C GLU A 91 -12.27 -11.40 -8.25
N LYS A 92 -12.61 -10.46 -9.14
CA LYS A 92 -13.45 -10.77 -10.32
C LYS A 92 -12.71 -11.65 -11.32
N THR A 93 -11.45 -11.35 -11.60
CA THR A 93 -10.62 -12.16 -12.52
C THR A 93 -10.42 -13.57 -11.98
N LEU A 94 -10.19 -13.75 -10.68
CA LEU A 94 -10.12 -15.07 -10.06
C LEU A 94 -11.40 -15.88 -10.24
N LYS A 95 -12.55 -15.22 -10.05
CA LYS A 95 -13.85 -15.87 -10.25
C LYS A 95 -14.10 -16.26 -11.71
N GLU A 96 -13.73 -15.41 -12.65
CA GLU A 96 -13.81 -15.71 -14.08
C GLU A 96 -12.93 -16.93 -14.45
N ILE A 97 -11.73 -17.03 -13.89
CA ILE A 97 -10.84 -18.19 -14.08
C ILE A 97 -11.45 -19.46 -13.49
N GLU A 98 -12.04 -19.39 -12.30
CA GLU A 98 -12.70 -20.55 -11.65
C GLU A 98 -13.91 -21.03 -12.46
N ASP A 99 -14.71 -20.11 -12.99
CA ASP A 99 -15.84 -20.41 -13.87
C ASP A 99 -15.37 -21.05 -15.20
N GLU A 100 -14.26 -20.57 -15.77
CA GLU A 100 -13.64 -21.17 -16.97
C GLU A 100 -13.11 -22.59 -16.71
N GLU A 101 -12.43 -22.83 -15.58
CA GLU A 101 -11.97 -24.17 -15.20
C GLU A 101 -13.14 -25.16 -15.05
N MET A 102 -14.23 -24.75 -14.40
CA MET A 102 -15.45 -25.56 -14.31
C MET A 102 -16.04 -25.86 -15.68
N PHE A 103 -16.08 -24.88 -16.58
CA PHE A 103 -16.58 -25.06 -17.93
C PHE A 103 -15.71 -26.04 -18.74
N LEU A 104 -14.39 -25.92 -18.67
CA LEU A 104 -13.44 -26.82 -19.33
C LEU A 104 -13.52 -28.24 -18.78
N SER A 105 -13.68 -28.41 -17.46
CA SER A 105 -13.88 -29.71 -16.81
C SER A 105 -15.15 -30.39 -17.31
N ASN A 106 -16.26 -29.64 -17.42
CA ASN A 106 -17.51 -30.14 -17.97
C ASN A 106 -17.39 -30.52 -19.45
N LEU A 107 -16.66 -29.73 -20.25
CA LEU A 107 -16.38 -30.02 -21.65
C LEU A 107 -15.58 -31.31 -21.81
N LYS A 108 -14.50 -31.47 -21.03
CA LYS A 108 -13.69 -32.69 -21.00
C LYS A 108 -14.55 -33.92 -20.68
N THR A 109 -15.39 -33.82 -19.65
CA THR A 109 -16.29 -34.91 -19.25
C THR A 109 -17.27 -35.30 -20.37
N LYS A 110 -17.78 -34.31 -21.14
CA LYS A 110 -18.65 -34.57 -22.30
C LYS A 110 -17.88 -35.24 -23.44
N VAL A 111 -16.65 -34.81 -23.72
CA VAL A 111 -15.77 -35.41 -24.75
C VAL A 111 -15.45 -36.87 -24.40
N ASP A 112 -15.04 -37.15 -23.16
CA ASP A 112 -14.76 -38.52 -22.68
C ASP A 112 -16.00 -39.43 -22.81
N ARG A 113 -17.20 -38.86 -22.61
CA ARG A 113 -18.46 -39.60 -22.76
C ARG A 113 -18.76 -39.93 -24.22
N ILE A 114 -18.50 -39.00 -25.14
CA ILE A 114 -18.65 -39.22 -26.58
C ILE A 114 -17.65 -40.27 -27.06
N GLU A 115 -16.40 -40.22 -26.59
CA GLU A 115 -15.37 -41.22 -26.92
C GLU A 115 -15.80 -42.63 -26.52
N LYS A 116 -16.31 -42.81 -25.29
CA LYS A 116 -16.84 -44.11 -24.82
C LYS A 116 -17.99 -44.62 -25.68
N MET A 117 -18.94 -43.74 -26.06
CA MET A 117 -20.06 -44.11 -26.94
C MET A 117 -19.58 -44.54 -28.33
N LEU A 118 -18.56 -43.88 -28.89
CA LEU A 118 -17.96 -44.25 -30.18
C LEU A 118 -17.30 -45.63 -30.13
N ILE A 119 -16.57 -45.92 -29.05
CA ILE A 119 -15.92 -47.24 -28.86
C ILE A 119 -16.96 -48.35 -28.75
N GLU A 120 -18.06 -48.13 -28.02
CA GLU A 120 -19.15 -49.11 -27.92
C GLU A 120 -19.85 -49.35 -29.28
N LEU A 121 -20.07 -48.30 -30.06
CA LEU A 121 -20.66 -48.43 -31.40
C LEU A 121 -19.72 -49.14 -32.38
N SER A 122 -18.41 -48.91 -32.30
CA SER A 122 -17.40 -49.63 -33.07
C SER A 122 -17.44 -51.13 -32.76
N LYS A 123 -17.43 -51.52 -31.49
CA LYS A 123 -17.47 -52.94 -31.09
C LYS A 123 -18.73 -53.68 -31.54
N LYS A 124 -19.86 -52.97 -31.64
CA LYS A 124 -21.14 -53.57 -32.05
C LYS A 124 -21.25 -53.78 -33.56
N LYS A 125 -20.37 -53.17 -34.36
CA LYS A 125 -20.38 -53.24 -35.83
C LYS A 125 -19.52 -54.38 -36.40
N ASP A 126 -18.65 -54.98 -35.59
CA ASP A 126 -17.77 -56.11 -35.96
C ASP A 126 -18.37 -57.49 -35.58
N ILE A 127 -19.67 -57.56 -35.27
CA ILE A 127 -20.49 -58.79 -35.10
C ILE A 127 -21.58 -58.77 -36.16
#